data_AF-A0A852TXE5-F1
#
_entry.id   AF-A0A852TXE5-F1
#
_cell.length_a   1.000
_cell.length_b   1.000
_cell.length_c   1.000
_cell.angle_alpha   90.00
_cell.angle_beta   90.00
_cell.angle_gamma   90.00
#
_symmetry.space_group_name_H-M   'P 1'
#
loop_
_entity.id
_entity.type
_entity.pdbx_description
1 polymer ?
#
loop_
_entity_poly.entity_id
_entity_poly.type
_entity_poly.pdbx_seq_one_letter_code
_entity_poly.pdbx_strand_id
1 'polypeptide(L)'
;MADLDHVARLLAAALEEVGAGARPGPERLCRACSLLLPVDGAAICLVGDTGRREMLCGGDALSTRLEDLQFMLGEGPCVDAFSSGTPVVAADLAACGDRWPAFAPEAVELGAGAVYALPLTIGAIRIGVLDLYRRTPAEPTGEQSGRLLDLAGVIGAPLLAELSFTDDPESGPHPLDQAVGCPEIHQATGMILVQLGVTAEEALTRLRAHAFAHGRSTREVARDVVARRLRFTE
;
A
#
# COMPACT_ATOMS: atom_id res chain seq x y z
N MET A 1 26.15 8.35 -3.50
CA MET A 1 24.86 8.98 -3.19
C MET A 1 24.36 9.53 -4.50
N ALA A 2 23.30 8.97 -5.08
CA ALA A 2 22.77 9.58 -6.28
C ALA A 2 22.32 11.00 -5.90
N ASP A 3 22.53 11.94 -6.80
CA ASP A 3 21.96 13.27 -6.66
C ASP A 3 20.43 13.10 -6.63
N LEU A 4 19.74 13.53 -5.57
CA LEU A 4 18.27 13.42 -5.48
C LEU A 4 17.61 14.07 -6.70
N ASP A 5 18.21 15.11 -7.26
CA ASP A 5 17.74 15.75 -8.49
C ASP A 5 17.87 14.81 -9.70
N HIS A 6 18.88 13.93 -9.73
CA HIS A 6 19.00 12.91 -10.77
C HIS A 6 17.89 11.86 -10.67
N VAL A 7 17.59 11.36 -9.47
CA VAL A 7 16.51 10.38 -9.27
C VAL A 7 15.15 11.01 -9.57
N ALA A 8 14.93 12.27 -9.17
CA ALA A 8 13.73 13.02 -9.51
C ALA A 8 13.55 13.19 -11.03
N ARG A 9 14.63 13.50 -11.77
CA ARG A 9 14.60 13.57 -13.25
C ARG A 9 14.26 12.21 -13.88
N LEU A 10 14.81 11.11 -13.36
CA LEU A 10 14.49 9.77 -13.84
C LEU A 10 13.03 9.40 -13.57
N LEU A 11 12.50 9.74 -12.40
CA LEU A 11 11.09 9.53 -12.06
C LEU A 11 10.15 10.34 -12.97
N ALA A 12 10.47 11.61 -13.24
CA ALA A 12 9.70 12.43 -14.17
C ALA A 12 9.68 11.82 -15.59
N ALA A 13 10.84 11.41 -16.11
CA ALA A 13 10.93 10.77 -17.42
C ALA A 13 10.13 9.44 -17.47
N ALA A 14 10.21 8.61 -16.44
CA ALA A 14 9.43 7.38 -16.34
C ALA A 14 7.91 7.65 -16.26
N LEU A 15 7.49 8.71 -15.57
CA LEU A 15 6.08 9.13 -15.51
C LEU A 15 5.56 9.65 -16.84
N GLU A 16 6.41 10.32 -17.64
CA GLU A 16 6.08 10.73 -19.02
C GLU A 16 5.92 9.52 -19.93
N GLU A 17 6.83 8.53 -19.83
CA GLU A 17 6.74 7.27 -20.59
C GLU A 17 5.46 6.50 -20.24
N VAL A 18 5.10 6.42 -18.96
CA VAL A 18 3.86 5.79 -18.49
C VAL A 18 2.62 6.61 -18.87
N GLY A 19 2.75 7.94 -18.98
CA GLY A 19 1.67 8.91 -19.17
C GLY A 19 1.10 8.99 -20.59
N ALA A 20 1.70 8.32 -21.58
CA ALA A 20 1.16 8.27 -22.94
C ALA A 20 -0.13 7.41 -23.02
N GLY A 21 -1.25 7.94 -22.51
CA GLY A 21 -2.60 7.36 -22.61
C GLY A 21 -3.23 6.86 -21.30
N ALA A 22 -2.60 7.05 -20.14
CA ALA A 22 -3.14 6.65 -18.83
C ALA A 22 -3.85 7.80 -18.10
N ARG A 23 -4.89 7.49 -17.30
CA ARG A 23 -5.48 8.47 -16.38
C ARG A 23 -4.46 8.87 -15.30
N PRO A 24 -4.42 10.14 -14.86
CA PRO A 24 -3.69 10.55 -13.67
C PRO A 24 -4.09 9.70 -12.47
N GLY A 25 -3.13 9.34 -11.63
CA GLY A 25 -3.33 8.45 -10.49
C GLY A 25 -2.04 7.82 -9.97
N PRO A 26 -2.04 7.36 -8.72
CA PRO A 26 -0.88 6.78 -8.05
C PRO A 26 -0.42 5.44 -8.69
N GLU A 27 -1.24 4.79 -9.51
CA GLU A 27 -0.86 3.64 -10.35
C GLU A 27 0.27 3.99 -11.32
N ARG A 28 0.28 5.23 -11.85
CA ARG A 28 1.33 5.69 -12.75
C ARG A 28 2.67 5.76 -12.04
N LEU A 29 2.67 6.20 -10.78
CA LEU A 29 3.85 6.23 -9.93
C LEU A 29 4.36 4.82 -9.64
N CYS A 30 3.47 3.89 -9.31
CA CYS A 30 3.85 2.49 -9.11
C CYS A 30 4.54 1.93 -10.36
N ARG A 31 3.94 2.13 -11.54
CA ARG A 31 4.53 1.65 -12.80
C ARG A 31 5.87 2.31 -13.11
N ALA A 32 6.01 3.61 -12.87
CA ALA A 32 7.27 4.33 -13.05
C ALA A 32 8.37 3.79 -12.11
N CYS A 33 8.04 3.48 -10.86
CA CYS A 33 9.00 2.87 -9.92
C CYS A 33 9.53 1.52 -10.43
N SER A 34 8.65 0.69 -11.00
CA SER A 34 9.04 -0.60 -11.59
C SER A 34 9.93 -0.48 -12.83
N LEU A 35 9.92 0.66 -13.54
CA LEU A 35 10.84 0.92 -14.65
C LEU A 35 12.24 1.34 -14.18
N LEU A 36 12.33 1.96 -13.00
CA LEU A 36 13.58 2.52 -12.47
C LEU A 36 14.38 1.54 -11.62
N LEU A 37 13.71 0.52 -11.09
CA LEU A 37 14.28 -0.44 -10.16
C LEU A 37 14.15 -1.86 -10.70
N PRO A 38 15.08 -2.77 -10.37
CA PRO A 38 15.01 -4.18 -10.76
C PRO A 38 14.00 -4.93 -9.88
N VAL A 39 12.74 -4.52 -9.98
CA VAL A 39 11.60 -5.05 -9.24
C VAL A 39 10.51 -5.50 -10.20
N ASP A 40 9.70 -6.46 -9.79
CA ASP A 40 8.63 -7.02 -10.63
C ASP A 40 7.35 -6.19 -10.54
N GLY A 41 7.20 -5.40 -9.47
CA GLY A 41 6.15 -4.40 -9.38
C GLY A 41 6.18 -3.59 -8.09
N ALA A 42 5.19 -2.70 -7.95
CA ALA A 42 5.13 -1.72 -6.89
C ALA A 42 3.69 -1.45 -6.43
N ALA A 43 3.50 -1.13 -5.15
CA ALA A 43 2.27 -0.63 -4.58
C ALA A 43 2.54 0.61 -3.72
N ILE A 44 1.55 1.49 -3.61
CA ILE A 44 1.57 2.59 -2.64
C ILE A 44 0.40 2.40 -1.69
N CYS A 45 0.70 2.31 -0.40
CA CYS A 45 -0.27 2.42 0.68
C CYS A 45 -0.16 3.82 1.27
N LEU A 46 -1.27 4.51 1.48
CA LEU A 46 -1.31 5.71 2.31
C LEU A 46 -1.88 5.39 3.67
N VAL A 47 -1.63 6.28 4.63
CA VAL A 47 -2.23 6.18 5.96
C VAL A 47 -2.85 7.52 6.30
N GLY A 48 -4.14 7.50 6.64
CA GLY A 48 -4.87 8.70 7.04
C GLY A 48 -4.56 9.10 8.48
N ASP A 49 -5.00 10.29 8.87
CA ASP A 49 -4.77 10.92 10.18
C ASP A 49 -5.20 10.09 11.39
N THR A 50 -6.05 9.08 11.18
CA THR A 50 -6.49 8.14 12.22
C THR A 50 -5.51 6.99 12.47
N GLY A 51 -4.34 6.98 11.81
CA GLY A 51 -3.37 5.88 11.84
C GLY A 51 -3.85 4.63 11.10
N ARG A 52 -4.93 4.74 10.32
CA ARG A 52 -5.54 3.64 9.58
C ARG A 52 -4.95 3.58 8.17
N ARG A 53 -4.37 2.42 7.87
CA ARG A 53 -3.78 2.13 6.55
C ARG A 53 -4.87 2.00 5.51
N GLU A 54 -4.65 2.63 4.37
CA GLU A 54 -5.52 2.60 3.21
C GLU A 54 -4.69 2.34 1.96
N MET A 55 -5.02 1.25 1.29
CA MET A 55 -4.42 0.92 0.01
C MET A 55 -4.92 1.90 -1.05
N LEU A 56 -4.00 2.69 -1.63
CA LEU A 56 -4.31 3.50 -2.80
C LEU A 56 -4.30 2.66 -4.07
N CYS A 57 -3.19 1.99 -4.37
CA CYS A 57 -2.99 1.37 -5.68
C CYS A 57 -1.87 0.31 -5.69
N GLY A 58 -2.05 -0.73 -6.50
CA GLY A 58 -0.97 -1.58 -6.99
C GLY A 58 -0.72 -1.27 -8.47
N GLY A 59 0.55 -1.23 -8.88
CA GLY A 59 0.93 -1.07 -10.28
C GLY A 59 0.59 -2.29 -11.14
N ASP A 60 0.33 -3.43 -10.51
CA ASP A 60 -0.09 -4.68 -11.15
C ASP A 60 -0.91 -5.56 -10.19
N ALA A 61 -1.45 -6.67 -10.72
CA ALA A 61 -2.33 -7.56 -9.96
C ALA A 61 -1.66 -8.26 -8.77
N LEU A 62 -0.36 -8.58 -8.85
CA LEU A 62 0.35 -9.23 -7.75
C LEU A 62 0.66 -8.21 -6.63
N SER A 63 1.13 -7.01 -6.96
CA SER A 63 1.31 -5.97 -5.93
C SER A 63 0.00 -5.64 -5.22
N THR A 64 -1.12 -5.58 -5.95
CA THR A 64 -2.44 -5.40 -5.34
C THR A 64 -2.78 -6.52 -4.36
N ARG A 65 -2.57 -7.79 -4.74
CA ARG A 65 -2.88 -8.93 -3.89
C ARG A 65 -1.97 -9.00 -2.65
N LEU A 66 -0.69 -8.66 -2.79
CA LEU A 66 0.25 -8.62 -1.67
C LEU A 66 -0.12 -7.53 -0.68
N GLU A 67 -0.50 -6.35 -1.15
CA GLU A 67 -0.93 -5.27 -0.26
C GLU A 67 -2.26 -5.58 0.43
N ASP A 68 -3.23 -6.14 -0.30
CA ASP A 68 -4.48 -6.64 0.29
C ASP A 68 -4.20 -7.69 1.37
N LEU A 69 -3.21 -8.57 1.17
CA LEU A 69 -2.79 -9.57 2.14
C LEU A 69 -2.18 -8.93 3.40
N GLN A 70 -1.26 -7.97 3.26
CA GLN A 70 -0.70 -7.24 4.40
C GLN A 70 -1.77 -6.48 5.18
N PHE A 71 -2.75 -5.90 4.49
CA PHE A 71 -3.88 -5.25 5.11
C PHE A 71 -4.77 -6.24 5.85
N MET A 72 -5.14 -7.36 5.23
CA MET A 72 -5.98 -8.41 5.83
C MET A 72 -5.34 -9.03 7.06
N LEU A 73 -4.07 -9.39 6.99
CA LEU A 73 -3.35 -10.05 8.08
C LEU A 73 -2.87 -9.06 9.13
N GLY A 74 -2.60 -7.81 8.72
CA GLY A 74 -2.14 -6.76 9.63
C GLY A 74 -0.72 -6.99 10.09
N GLU A 75 0.04 -7.77 9.35
CA GLU A 75 1.47 -8.01 9.46
C GLU A 75 2.09 -8.03 8.06
N GLY A 76 3.40 -7.83 7.99
CA GLY A 76 4.17 -7.77 6.75
C GLY A 76 5.09 -6.55 6.67
N PRO A 77 5.99 -6.51 5.66
CA PRO A 77 6.93 -5.42 5.45
C PRO A 77 6.32 -4.01 5.47
N CYS A 78 5.21 -3.76 4.77
CA CYS A 78 4.50 -2.48 4.76
C CYS A 78 4.06 -2.07 6.16
N VAL A 79 3.57 -3.04 6.92
CA VAL A 79 3.08 -2.85 8.29
C VAL A 79 4.20 -2.39 9.21
N ASP A 80 5.33 -3.11 9.16
CA ASP A 80 6.50 -2.83 9.96
C ASP A 80 7.12 -1.50 9.57
N ALA A 81 7.30 -1.25 8.27
CA ALA A 81 7.88 -0.02 7.74
C ALA A 81 7.02 1.19 8.09
N PHE A 82 5.70 1.05 7.99
CA PHE A 82 4.78 2.08 8.43
C PHE A 82 4.89 2.32 9.92
N SER A 83 4.99 1.28 10.75
CA SER A 83 5.02 1.42 12.21
C SER A 83 6.34 2.03 12.69
N SER A 84 7.47 1.54 12.20
CA SER A 84 8.80 1.97 12.61
C SER A 84 9.24 3.29 11.98
N GLY A 85 8.73 3.62 10.79
CA GLY A 85 9.25 4.73 10.00
C GLY A 85 10.60 4.48 9.36
N THR A 86 11.03 3.22 9.32
CA THR A 86 12.29 2.82 8.71
C THR A 86 12.04 1.87 7.54
N PRO A 87 12.90 1.88 6.52
CA PRO A 87 12.88 0.87 5.47
C PRO A 87 12.88 -0.54 6.06
N VAL A 88 12.06 -1.43 5.48
CA VAL A 88 12.04 -2.85 5.81
C VAL A 88 12.31 -3.65 4.54
N VAL A 89 13.32 -4.52 4.63
CA VAL A 89 13.75 -5.38 3.53
C VAL A 89 13.49 -6.83 3.92
N ALA A 90 12.62 -7.49 3.16
CA ALA A 90 12.41 -8.93 3.17
C ALA A 90 13.07 -9.50 1.91
N ALA A 91 14.38 -9.73 1.96
CA ALA A 91 15.15 -10.17 0.80
C ALA A 91 14.85 -11.62 0.39
N ASP A 92 14.42 -12.45 1.33
CA ASP A 92 13.91 -13.80 1.09
C ASP A 92 12.69 -14.03 1.98
N LEU A 93 11.49 -13.92 1.39
CA LEU A 93 10.24 -14.10 2.13
C LEU A 93 10.09 -15.50 2.72
N ALA A 94 10.66 -16.54 2.10
CA ALA A 94 10.58 -17.90 2.61
C ALA A 94 11.33 -18.05 3.94
N ALA A 95 12.33 -17.20 4.19
CA ALA A 95 13.07 -17.15 5.45
C ALA A 95 12.42 -16.25 6.52
N CYS A 96 11.30 -15.58 6.20
CA CYS A 96 10.69 -14.58 7.09
C CYS A 96 9.50 -15.11 7.92
N GLY A 97 9.27 -16.43 7.95
CA GLY A 97 8.13 -17.05 8.65
C GLY A 97 8.08 -16.75 10.16
N ASP A 98 9.22 -16.60 10.83
CA ASP A 98 9.23 -16.25 12.26
C ASP A 98 8.84 -14.78 12.51
N ARG A 99 9.10 -13.90 11.54
CA ARG A 99 8.82 -12.46 11.65
C ARG A 99 7.38 -12.14 11.25
N TRP A 100 6.89 -12.79 10.20
CA TRP A 100 5.53 -12.60 9.69
C TRP A 100 4.88 -13.98 9.44
N PRO A 101 4.42 -14.65 10.52
CA PRO A 101 3.98 -16.04 10.47
C PRO A 101 2.72 -16.29 9.65
N ALA A 102 1.85 -15.30 9.47
CA ALA A 102 0.68 -15.39 8.61
C ALA A 102 0.96 -14.88 7.19
N PHE A 103 1.75 -13.82 7.04
CA PHE A 103 1.96 -13.14 5.76
C PHE A 103 3.04 -13.80 4.90
N ALA A 104 4.18 -14.16 5.47
CA ALA A 104 5.28 -14.73 4.70
C ALA A 104 4.90 -16.00 3.91
N PRO A 105 4.25 -17.02 4.50
CA PRO A 105 3.88 -18.23 3.74
C PRO A 105 2.89 -17.91 2.60
N GLU A 106 1.84 -17.14 2.89
CA GLU A 106 0.83 -16.74 1.91
C GLU A 106 1.43 -15.88 0.78
N ALA A 107 2.35 -14.96 1.10
CA ALA A 107 3.04 -14.13 0.11
C ALA A 107 3.92 -14.97 -0.83
N VAL A 108 4.60 -15.99 -0.30
CA VAL A 108 5.37 -16.95 -1.10
C VAL A 108 4.44 -17.76 -2.02
N GLU A 109 3.29 -18.22 -1.54
CA GLU A 109 2.28 -18.91 -2.36
C GLU A 109 1.70 -18.02 -3.46
N LEU A 110 1.54 -16.73 -3.21
CA LEU A 110 1.18 -15.72 -4.22
C LEU A 110 2.28 -15.48 -5.26
N GLY A 111 3.50 -15.95 -5.00
CA GLY A 111 4.64 -15.89 -5.91
C GLY A 111 5.61 -14.74 -5.65
N ALA A 112 5.60 -14.16 -4.45
CA ALA A 112 6.60 -13.18 -4.02
C ALA A 112 7.84 -13.87 -3.43
N GLY A 113 9.01 -13.46 -3.89
CA GLY A 113 10.31 -13.88 -3.36
C GLY A 113 10.96 -12.83 -2.45
N ALA A 114 10.75 -11.54 -2.72
CA ALA A 114 11.24 -10.46 -1.87
C ALA A 114 10.27 -9.26 -1.86
N VAL A 115 10.30 -8.47 -0.78
CA VAL A 115 9.56 -7.21 -0.63
C VAL A 115 10.44 -6.17 0.04
N TYR A 116 10.45 -4.95 -0.51
CA TYR A 116 11.12 -3.77 0.02
C TYR A 116 10.05 -2.72 0.32
N ALA A 117 9.82 -2.47 1.60
CA ALA A 117 8.84 -1.51 2.08
C ALA A 117 9.56 -0.23 2.53
N LEU A 118 9.22 0.89 1.87
CA LEU A 118 9.90 2.17 2.03
C LEU A 118 8.92 3.22 2.54
N PRO A 119 9.10 3.73 3.77
CA PRO A 119 8.22 4.78 4.30
C PRO A 119 8.25 6.02 3.41
N LEU A 120 7.08 6.57 3.13
CA LEU A 120 6.92 7.81 2.38
C LEU A 120 6.66 8.96 3.34
N THR A 121 7.48 10.01 3.21
CA THR A 121 7.42 11.19 4.08
C THR A 121 7.35 12.48 3.28
N ILE A 122 6.50 13.42 3.71
CA ILE A 122 6.51 14.81 3.25
C ILE A 122 6.84 15.68 4.46
N GLY A 123 8.03 16.31 4.42
CA GLY A 123 8.58 16.99 5.59
C GLY A 123 8.72 16.02 6.77
N ALA A 124 8.02 16.28 7.87
CA ALA A 124 8.01 15.43 9.07
C ALA A 124 6.85 14.42 9.11
N ILE A 125 5.94 14.45 8.12
CA ILE A 125 4.71 13.65 8.13
C ILE A 125 4.92 12.38 7.31
N ARG A 126 4.69 11.22 7.92
CA ARG A 126 4.63 9.93 7.22
C ARG A 126 3.26 9.80 6.58
N ILE A 127 3.23 9.83 5.25
CA ILE A 127 1.98 9.77 4.48
C ILE A 127 1.63 8.34 4.06
N GLY A 128 2.60 7.42 4.05
CA GLY A 128 2.38 6.08 3.53
C GLY A 128 3.65 5.23 3.44
N VAL A 129 3.58 4.19 2.61
CA VAL A 129 4.67 3.27 2.29
C VAL A 129 4.63 2.96 0.78
N LEU A 130 5.80 2.96 0.16
CA LEU A 130 6.05 2.40 -1.16
C LEU A 130 6.55 0.98 -0.98
N ASP A 131 5.76 0.03 -1.45
CA ASP A 131 6.09 -1.39 -1.45
C ASP A 131 6.57 -1.81 -2.82
N LEU A 132 7.74 -2.42 -2.87
CA LEU A 132 8.36 -2.91 -4.10
C LEU A 132 8.58 -4.40 -3.93
N TYR A 133 8.07 -5.21 -4.86
CA TYR A 133 8.18 -6.66 -4.72
C TYR A 133 8.97 -7.28 -5.87
N ARG A 134 9.50 -8.45 -5.60
CA ARG A 134 10.16 -9.32 -6.57
C ARG A 134 9.60 -10.72 -6.49
N ARG A 135 9.57 -11.42 -7.61
CA ARG A 135 9.21 -12.84 -7.73
C ARG A 135 10.34 -13.76 -7.29
N THR A 136 11.56 -13.24 -7.24
CA THR A 136 12.76 -13.97 -6.84
C THR A 136 13.36 -13.35 -5.58
N PRO A 137 13.86 -14.16 -4.63
CA PRO A 137 14.63 -13.66 -3.50
C PRO A 137 15.82 -12.83 -3.99
N ALA A 138 16.06 -11.70 -3.33
CA ALA A 138 17.20 -10.85 -3.61
C ALA A 138 17.49 -9.85 -2.51
N GLU A 139 18.73 -9.87 -2.05
CA GLU A 139 19.30 -8.80 -1.24
C GLU A 139 19.63 -7.60 -2.15
N PRO A 140 19.19 -6.38 -1.82
CA PRO A 140 19.59 -5.19 -2.57
C PRO A 140 21.09 -4.93 -2.36
N THR A 141 21.82 -4.67 -3.45
CA THR A 141 23.21 -4.21 -3.35
C THR A 141 23.27 -2.85 -2.65
N GLY A 142 24.42 -2.45 -2.11
CA GLY A 142 24.56 -1.13 -1.46
C GLY A 142 24.16 0.04 -2.36
N GLU A 143 24.40 -0.07 -3.67
CA GLU A 143 23.95 0.92 -4.66
C GLU A 143 22.42 0.89 -4.84
N GLN A 144 21.81 -0.30 -4.93
CA GLN A 144 20.36 -0.45 -5.03
C GLN A 144 19.66 0.07 -3.77
N SER A 145 20.18 -0.24 -2.58
CA SER A 145 19.67 0.29 -1.31
C SER A 145 19.69 1.81 -1.29
N GLY A 146 20.77 2.44 -1.78
CA GLY A 146 20.81 3.91 -1.94
C GLY A 146 19.70 4.41 -2.85
N ARG A 147 19.53 3.81 -4.05
CA ARG A 147 18.50 4.21 -5.01
C ARG A 147 17.07 4.03 -4.49
N LEU A 148 16.82 2.97 -3.71
CA LEU A 148 15.52 2.73 -3.05
C LEU A 148 15.17 3.90 -2.13
N LEU A 149 16.12 4.32 -1.28
CA LEU A 149 15.92 5.44 -0.36
C LEU A 149 15.78 6.77 -1.09
N ASP A 150 16.61 7.01 -2.11
CA ASP A 150 16.55 8.22 -2.91
C ASP A 150 15.18 8.33 -3.61
N LEU A 151 14.64 7.23 -4.14
CA LEU A 151 13.31 7.18 -4.75
C LEU A 151 12.20 7.49 -3.75
N ALA A 152 12.25 6.88 -2.56
CA ALA A 152 11.28 7.16 -1.49
C ALA A 152 11.33 8.64 -1.04
N GLY A 153 12.51 9.26 -1.10
CA GLY A 153 12.68 10.69 -0.80
C GLY A 153 12.08 11.64 -1.84
N VAL A 154 12.00 11.24 -3.11
CA VAL A 154 11.49 12.12 -4.19
C VAL A 154 10.05 11.82 -4.61
N ILE A 155 9.51 10.64 -4.30
CA ILE A 155 8.16 10.23 -4.76
C ILE A 155 7.02 10.97 -4.04
N GLY A 156 7.27 11.55 -2.86
CA GLY A 156 6.23 12.22 -2.07
C GLY A 156 5.57 13.40 -2.78
N ALA A 157 6.35 14.25 -3.44
CA ALA A 157 5.84 15.42 -4.17
C ALA A 157 4.95 15.05 -5.38
N PRO A 158 5.38 14.18 -6.32
CA PRO A 158 4.52 13.77 -7.43
C PRO A 158 3.32 12.94 -6.94
N LEU A 159 3.47 12.16 -5.87
CA LEU A 159 2.34 11.47 -5.23
C LEU A 159 1.28 12.47 -4.78
N LEU A 160 1.65 13.52 -4.04
CA LEU A 160 0.70 14.55 -3.64
C LEU A 160 0.04 15.25 -4.84
N ALA A 161 0.79 15.49 -5.92
CA ALA A 161 0.24 16.05 -7.14
C ALA A 161 -0.82 15.15 -7.77
N GLU A 162 -0.53 13.85 -7.97
CA GLU A 162 -1.48 12.87 -8.54
C GLU A 162 -2.74 12.73 -7.66
N LEU A 163 -2.61 12.85 -6.33
CA LEU A 163 -3.75 12.80 -5.40
C LEU A 163 -4.60 14.08 -5.41
N SER A 164 -4.02 15.21 -5.85
CA SER A 164 -4.72 16.50 -5.95
C SER A 164 -5.54 16.65 -7.23
N PHE A 165 -5.41 15.74 -8.19
CA PHE A 165 -6.16 15.76 -9.46
C PHE A 165 -7.55 15.10 -9.39
N THR A 166 -8.07 14.81 -8.20
CA THR A 166 -9.47 14.38 -8.04
C THR A 166 -10.39 15.60 -8.22
N ASP A 167 -10.88 15.81 -9.45
CA ASP A 167 -11.72 16.93 -9.90
C ASP A 167 -13.08 17.03 -9.15
N ASP A 168 -13.10 17.61 -7.94
CA ASP A 168 -14.32 18.23 -7.41
C ASP A 168 -14.00 19.53 -6.64
N PRO A 169 -14.29 20.72 -7.22
CA PRO A 169 -14.06 22.01 -6.56
C PRO A 169 -15.05 22.31 -5.40
N GLU A 170 -16.05 21.46 -5.14
CA GLU A 170 -16.93 21.56 -3.95
C GLU A 170 -16.60 20.55 -2.84
N SER A 171 -15.59 19.69 -3.03
CA SER A 171 -15.27 18.62 -2.08
C SER A 171 -14.47 19.12 -0.88
N GLY A 172 -14.90 18.70 0.33
CA GLY A 172 -14.43 19.10 1.65
C GLY A 172 -12.93 18.87 1.94
N PRO A 173 -12.53 18.02 2.91
CA PRO A 173 -11.18 17.99 3.49
C PRO A 173 -10.04 17.67 2.49
N HIS A 174 -8.78 17.74 2.94
CA HIS A 174 -7.54 17.81 2.13
C HIS A 174 -7.47 16.71 1.04
N PRO A 175 -6.79 16.91 -0.12
CA PRO A 175 -6.68 15.88 -1.17
C PRO A 175 -6.13 14.53 -0.70
N LEU A 176 -5.30 14.54 0.34
CA LEU A 176 -4.90 13.32 1.05
C LEU A 176 -6.13 12.64 1.67
N ASP A 177 -6.98 13.33 2.42
CA ASP A 177 -8.19 12.77 3.02
C ASP A 177 -9.20 12.20 2.00
N GLN A 178 -9.23 12.75 0.78
CA GLN A 178 -10.11 12.27 -0.29
C GLN A 178 -9.55 11.06 -1.03
N ALA A 179 -8.23 11.02 -1.26
CA ALA A 179 -7.59 9.88 -1.90
C ALA A 179 -7.37 8.72 -0.90
N VAL A 180 -7.18 9.04 0.38
CA VAL A 180 -7.02 8.13 1.51
C VAL A 180 -8.38 7.64 2.00
N GLY A 181 -9.21 7.18 1.07
CA GLY A 181 -10.54 6.68 1.39
C GLY A 181 -10.74 5.32 0.78
N CYS A 182 -10.75 4.28 1.60
CA CYS A 182 -11.63 3.14 1.34
C CYS A 182 -12.92 3.39 2.13
N PRO A 183 -13.79 4.35 1.72
CA PRO A 183 -14.96 4.72 2.50
C PRO A 183 -15.84 3.51 2.78
N GLU A 184 -15.88 2.51 1.90
CA GLU A 184 -16.60 1.28 2.14
C GLU A 184 -16.04 0.48 3.33
N ILE A 185 -14.73 0.42 3.52
CA ILE A 185 -14.11 -0.28 4.66
C ILE A 185 -14.44 0.43 5.96
N HIS A 186 -14.34 1.77 6.02
CA HIS A 186 -14.71 2.51 7.23
C HIS A 186 -16.19 2.44 7.53
N GLN A 187 -17.05 2.55 6.50
CA GLN A 187 -18.50 2.42 6.64
C GLN A 187 -18.87 1.01 7.11
N ALA A 188 -18.31 -0.04 6.49
CA ALA A 188 -18.52 -1.41 6.91
C ALA A 188 -18.05 -1.63 8.36
N THR A 189 -16.88 -1.11 8.73
CA THR A 189 -16.35 -1.15 10.09
C THR A 189 -17.32 -0.49 11.08
N GLY A 190 -17.85 0.69 10.74
CA GLY A 190 -18.87 1.36 11.55
C GLY A 190 -20.19 0.60 11.65
N MET A 191 -20.63 -0.04 10.56
CA MET A 191 -21.81 -0.90 10.57
C MET A 191 -21.62 -2.14 11.44
N ILE A 192 -20.47 -2.80 11.36
CA ILE A 192 -20.12 -3.99 12.17
C ILE A 192 -19.99 -3.62 13.64
N LEU A 193 -19.36 -2.47 13.94
CA LEU A 193 -19.27 -1.89 15.28
C LEU A 193 -20.66 -1.81 15.93
N VAL A 194 -21.63 -1.23 15.22
CA VAL A 194 -23.02 -1.11 15.70
C VAL A 194 -23.72 -2.46 15.77
N GLN A 195 -23.49 -3.36 14.81
CA GLN A 195 -24.13 -4.69 14.77
C GLN A 195 -23.69 -5.58 15.94
N LEU A 196 -22.41 -5.55 16.30
CA LEU A 196 -21.83 -6.43 17.32
C LEU A 196 -21.64 -5.75 18.68
N GLY A 197 -21.74 -4.42 18.76
CA GLY A 197 -21.50 -3.66 19.99
C GLY A 197 -20.03 -3.67 20.44
N VAL A 198 -19.09 -3.71 19.50
CA VAL A 198 -17.64 -3.84 19.75
C VAL A 198 -16.88 -2.53 19.49
N THR A 199 -15.55 -2.51 19.63
CA THR A 199 -14.73 -1.36 19.24
C THR A 199 -14.54 -1.30 17.71
N ALA A 200 -14.12 -0.15 17.18
CA ALA A 200 -13.79 -0.05 15.75
C ALA A 200 -12.63 -0.95 15.33
N GLU A 201 -11.67 -1.15 16.24
CA GLU A 201 -10.55 -2.07 16.01
C GLU A 201 -11.03 -3.53 15.92
N GLU A 202 -11.86 -3.97 16.87
CA GLU A 202 -12.45 -5.31 16.83
C GLU A 202 -13.33 -5.49 15.59
N ALA A 203 -14.15 -4.51 15.24
CA ALA A 203 -14.98 -4.56 14.03
C ALA A 203 -14.15 -4.70 12.75
N LEU A 204 -13.03 -3.96 12.64
CA LEU A 204 -12.10 -4.08 11.52
C LEU A 204 -11.40 -5.44 11.51
N THR A 205 -11.01 -5.95 12.68
CA THR A 205 -10.46 -7.31 12.83
C THR A 205 -11.46 -8.36 12.36
N ARG A 206 -12.74 -8.27 12.74
CA ARG A 206 -13.80 -9.18 12.27
C ARG A 206 -14.01 -9.11 10.77
N LEU A 207 -14.03 -7.90 10.22
CA LEU A 207 -14.16 -7.68 8.78
C LEU A 207 -13.01 -8.36 8.01
N ARG A 208 -11.77 -8.17 8.47
CA ARG A 208 -10.56 -8.75 7.87
C ARG A 208 -10.51 -10.27 8.04
N ALA A 209 -10.86 -10.78 9.22
CA ALA A 209 -10.94 -12.21 9.49
C ALA A 209 -11.97 -12.90 8.57
N HIS A 210 -13.14 -12.27 8.35
CA HIS A 210 -14.13 -12.78 7.42
C HIS A 210 -13.61 -12.79 5.98
N ALA A 211 -12.95 -11.71 5.54
CA ALA A 211 -12.35 -11.62 4.22
C ALA A 211 -11.31 -12.72 3.98
N PHE A 212 -10.39 -12.90 4.93
CA PHE A 212 -9.38 -13.94 4.89
C PHE A 212 -10.00 -15.35 4.85
N ALA A 213 -10.93 -15.66 5.76
CA ALA A 213 -11.57 -16.98 5.84
C ALA A 213 -12.34 -17.39 4.57
N HIS A 214 -12.74 -16.42 3.74
CA HIS A 214 -13.48 -16.66 2.49
C HIS A 214 -12.62 -16.44 1.23
N GLY A 215 -11.33 -16.14 1.37
CA GLY A 215 -10.44 -15.86 0.24
C GLY A 215 -10.85 -14.64 -0.58
N ARG A 216 -11.44 -13.62 0.06
CA ARG A 216 -11.93 -12.38 -0.59
C ARG A 216 -11.12 -11.19 -0.10
N SER A 217 -11.04 -10.13 -0.90
CA SER A 217 -10.42 -8.88 -0.43
C SER A 217 -11.28 -8.21 0.64
N THR A 218 -10.66 -7.51 1.59
CA THR A 218 -11.40 -6.74 2.60
C THR A 218 -12.34 -5.72 1.96
N ARG A 219 -11.95 -5.14 0.82
CA ARG A 219 -12.75 -4.18 0.07
C ARG A 219 -14.03 -4.80 -0.49
N GLU A 220 -13.97 -6.02 -1.02
CA GLU A 220 -15.16 -6.73 -1.51
C GLU A 220 -16.14 -7.06 -0.38
N VAL A 221 -15.64 -7.56 0.75
CA VAL A 221 -16.47 -7.85 1.92
C VAL A 221 -17.10 -6.57 2.47
N ALA A 222 -16.33 -5.49 2.55
CA ALA A 222 -16.82 -4.19 2.99
C ALA A 222 -17.98 -3.69 2.11
N ARG A 223 -17.85 -3.81 0.77
CA ARG A 223 -18.95 -3.47 -0.16
C ARG A 223 -20.21 -4.29 0.09
N ASP A 224 -20.08 -5.57 0.42
CA ASP A 224 -21.24 -6.42 0.76
C ASP A 224 -21.90 -6.01 2.07
N VAL A 225 -21.13 -5.60 3.08
CA VAL A 225 -21.66 -5.07 4.34
C VAL A 225 -22.40 -3.76 4.08
N VAL A 226 -21.79 -2.81 3.37
CA VAL A 226 -22.41 -1.51 3.03
C VAL A 226 -23.67 -1.69 2.20
N ALA A 227 -23.65 -2.60 1.23
CA ALA A 227 -24.82 -2.97 0.43
C ALA A 227 -25.84 -3.84 1.17
N ARG A 228 -25.58 -4.17 2.45
CA ARG A 228 -26.43 -5.01 3.32
C ARG A 228 -26.66 -6.43 2.77
N ARG A 229 -25.78 -6.93 1.91
CA ARG A 229 -25.73 -8.32 1.44
C ARG A 229 -25.07 -9.26 2.46
N LEU A 230 -24.21 -8.71 3.31
CA LEU A 230 -23.56 -9.41 4.42
C LEU A 230 -23.87 -8.67 5.74
N ARG A 231 -24.12 -9.43 6.80
CA ARG A 231 -24.29 -8.92 8.17
C ARG A 231 -23.44 -9.74 9.12
N PHE A 232 -22.92 -9.09 10.15
CA PHE A 232 -22.19 -9.71 11.24
C PHE A 232 -23.15 -9.81 12.42
N THR A 233 -23.40 -11.03 12.91
CA THR A 233 -24.38 -11.27 13.98
C THR A 233 -23.77 -11.91 15.23
N GLU A 234 -22.53 -12.38 15.15
CA GLU A 234 -21.76 -12.98 16.26
C GLU A 234 -20.27 -12.59 16.17
#